data_AF-A0A0C9YS53-F1
#
_entry.id   AF-A0A0C9YS53-F1
#
_cell.length_a   1.000
_cell.length_b   1.000
_cell.length_c   1.000
_cell.angle_alpha   90.00
_cell.angle_beta   90.00
_cell.angle_gamma   90.00
#
_symmetry.space_group_name_H-M   'P 1'
#
loop_
_entity.id
_entity.type
_entity.pdbx_description
1 polymer ?
#
loop_
_entity_poly.entity_id
_entity_poly.type
_entity_poly.pdbx_seq_one_letter_code
_entity_poly.pdbx_strand_id
1 'polypeptide(L)'
;MPKLPVKRPYIPKDDFGVSQMMAIIEVASRSHRPVEPPLHPVDELLFGKSVEVQSLHPDIREIYSGAFQQLDEMDKVSLLWF
;
A
#
# COMPACT_ATOMS: atom_id res chain seq x y z
N MET A 1 22.29 -5.85 56.62
CA MET A 1 21.27 -5.02 55.93
C MET A 1 20.16 -5.95 55.45
N PRO A 2 18.87 -5.68 55.78
CA PRO A 2 17.78 -6.51 55.28
C PRO A 2 17.59 -6.30 53.78
N LYS A 3 17.47 -7.39 53.01
CA LYS A 3 17.26 -7.35 51.55
C LYS A 3 15.83 -6.92 51.26
N LEU A 4 15.64 -5.85 50.47
CA LEU A 4 14.32 -5.38 50.06
C LEU A 4 13.61 -6.45 49.20
N PRO A 5 12.31 -6.71 49.41
CA PRO A 5 11.57 -7.67 48.62
C PRO A 5 11.50 -7.21 47.16
N VAL A 6 11.92 -8.09 46.25
CA VAL A 6 11.87 -7.87 44.80
C VAL A 6 10.40 -7.86 44.36
N LYS A 7 9.85 -6.67 44.08
CA LYS A 7 8.49 -6.51 43.58
C LYS A 7 8.43 -7.05 42.15
N ARG A 8 7.71 -8.16 41.94
CA ARG A 8 7.52 -8.73 40.61
C ARG A 8 6.68 -7.77 39.75
N PRO A 9 7.06 -7.50 38.49
CA PRO A 9 6.26 -6.69 37.60
C PRO A 9 4.90 -7.37 37.37
N TYR A 10 3.84 -6.58 37.44
CA TYR A 10 2.49 -7.03 37.09
C TYR A 10 2.39 -7.03 35.57
N ILE A 11 2.16 -8.20 34.99
CA ILE A 11 1.89 -8.38 33.56
C ILE A 11 0.37 -8.54 33.43
N PRO A 12 -0.34 -7.53 32.87
CA PRO A 12 -1.74 -7.66 32.50
C PRO A 12 -1.96 -8.90 31.61
N LYS A 13 -3.08 -9.58 31.82
CA LYS A 13 -3.51 -10.71 30.98
C LYS A 13 -4.29 -10.26 29.73
N ASP A 14 -4.46 -8.96 29.56
CA ASP A 14 -5.06 -8.37 28.37
C ASP A 14 -4.00 -8.17 27.29
N ASP A 15 -4.46 -7.81 26.10
CA ASP A 15 -3.61 -7.52 24.95
C ASP A 15 -3.21 -6.04 24.89
N PHE A 16 -3.33 -5.30 26.00
CA PHE A 16 -3.11 -3.85 26.05
C PHE A 16 -3.97 -3.06 25.04
N GLY A 17 -5.11 -3.61 24.60
CA GLY A 17 -5.96 -2.99 23.59
C GLY A 17 -5.37 -3.01 22.18
N VAL A 18 -4.33 -3.82 21.93
CA VAL A 18 -3.71 -3.96 20.60
C VAL A 18 -4.73 -4.44 19.58
N SER A 19 -5.61 -5.39 19.92
CA SER A 19 -6.67 -5.84 19.00
C SER A 19 -7.62 -4.70 18.62
N GLN A 20 -7.96 -3.82 19.57
CA GLN A 20 -8.80 -2.66 19.30
C GLN A 20 -8.08 -1.65 18.39
N MET A 21 -6.79 -1.40 18.64
CA MET A 21 -5.96 -0.54 17.80
C MET A 21 -5.86 -1.09 16.36
N MET A 22 -5.59 -2.39 16.21
CA MET A 22 -5.53 -3.05 14.90
C MET A 22 -6.87 -2.96 14.16
N ALA A 23 -8.00 -3.17 14.84
CA ALA A 23 -9.31 -3.00 14.25
C ALA A 23 -9.56 -1.57 13.75
N ILE A 24 -9.12 -0.55 14.50
CA ILE A 24 -9.23 0.86 14.08
C ILE A 24 -8.37 1.12 12.84
N ILE A 25 -7.13 0.62 12.80
CA ILE A 25 -6.22 0.75 11.64
C ILE A 25 -6.84 0.09 10.41
N GLU A 26 -7.37 -1.13 10.54
CA GLU A 26 -8.02 -1.84 9.46
C GLU A 26 -9.24 -1.09 8.91
N VAL A 27 -10.10 -0.58 9.80
CA VAL A 27 -11.28 0.21 9.39
C VAL A 27 -10.86 1.50 8.70
N ALA A 28 -9.89 2.23 9.26
CA ALA A 28 -9.40 3.49 8.71
C ALA A 28 -8.74 3.29 7.32
N SER A 29 -7.95 2.23 7.16
CA SER A 29 -7.26 1.92 5.90
C SER A 29 -8.19 1.52 4.74
N ARG A 30 -9.43 1.09 5.02
CA ARG A 30 -10.42 0.74 3.99
C ARG A 30 -11.07 1.95 3.33
N SER A 31 -11.05 3.12 3.96
CA SER A 31 -11.87 4.28 3.59
C SER A 31 -11.45 4.99 2.29
N HIS A 32 -10.29 4.70 1.72
CA HIS A 32 -9.70 5.50 0.64
C HIS A 32 -9.52 4.77 -0.69
N ARG A 33 -10.09 3.57 -0.87
CA ARG A 33 -10.05 2.91 -2.18
C ARG A 33 -11.31 3.25 -2.97
N PRO A 34 -11.22 4.04 -4.06
CA PRO A 34 -12.35 4.21 -4.96
C PRO A 34 -12.77 2.82 -5.48
N VAL A 35 -14.07 2.57 -5.53
CA VAL A 35 -14.61 1.34 -6.12
C VAL A 35 -14.42 1.46 -7.63
N GLU A 36 -13.35 0.84 -8.14
CA GLU A 36 -13.10 0.75 -9.57
C GLU A 36 -14.06 -0.25 -10.23
N PRO A 37 -14.52 0.01 -11.47
CA PRO A 37 -15.30 -0.96 -12.23
C PRO A 37 -14.49 -2.25 -12.45
N PRO A 38 -15.15 -3.42 -12.46
CA PRO A 38 -14.47 -4.68 -12.75
C PRO A 38 -13.90 -4.65 -14.17
N LEU A 39 -12.63 -5.05 -14.30
CA LEU A 39 -11.97 -5.17 -15.59
C LEU A 39 -12.46 -6.42 -16.34
N HIS A 40 -12.32 -6.40 -17.66
CA HIS A 40 -12.57 -7.60 -18.46
C HIS A 40 -11.51 -8.66 -18.11
N PRO A 41 -11.86 -9.96 -18.02
CA PRO A 41 -10.92 -11.01 -17.58
C PRO A 41 -9.64 -11.09 -18.40
N VAL A 42 -9.73 -10.80 -19.70
CA VAL A 42 -8.56 -10.77 -20.59
C VAL A 42 -7.64 -9.59 -20.26
N ASP A 43 -8.22 -8.42 -20.00
CA ASP A 43 -7.44 -7.22 -19.70
C ASP A 43 -6.77 -7.34 -18.33
N GLU A 44 -7.47 -7.93 -17.35
CA GLU A 44 -6.90 -8.24 -16.03
C GLU A 44 -5.72 -9.22 -16.12
N LEU A 45 -5.81 -10.22 -17.00
CA LEU A 45 -4.74 -11.22 -17.18
C LEU A 45 -3.53 -10.66 -17.94
N LEU A 46 -3.75 -9.84 -18.96
CA LEU A 46 -2.69 -9.34 -19.85
C LEU A 46 -2.02 -8.08 -19.32
N PHE A 47 -2.79 -7.16 -18.74
CA PHE A 47 -2.33 -5.83 -18.36
C PHE A 47 -2.49 -5.56 -16.85
N GLY A 48 -3.46 -6.20 -16.21
CA GLY A 48 -3.80 -5.95 -14.82
C GLY A 48 -4.51 -4.60 -14.64
N LYS A 49 -4.40 -4.03 -13.44
CA LYS A 49 -5.01 -2.73 -13.13
C LYS A 49 -4.24 -1.59 -13.78
N SER A 50 -4.96 -0.69 -14.47
CA SER A 50 -4.36 0.55 -14.96
C SER A 50 -3.95 1.43 -13.78
N VAL A 51 -2.73 1.97 -13.84
CA VAL A 51 -2.18 2.86 -12.81
C VAL A 51 -1.92 4.20 -13.46
N GLU A 52 -2.61 5.23 -12.99
CA GLU A 52 -2.34 6.60 -13.41
C GLU A 52 -1.08 7.12 -12.70
N VAL A 53 -0.05 7.50 -13.45
CA VAL A 53 1.23 8.00 -12.87
C VAL A 53 1.02 9.25 -12.01
N GLN A 54 -0.09 9.98 -12.17
CA GLN A 54 -0.45 11.14 -11.35
C GLN A 54 -1.09 10.81 -10.01
N SER A 55 -1.64 9.61 -9.85
CA SER A 55 -2.20 9.16 -8.57
C SER A 55 -1.13 8.54 -7.66
N LEU A 56 0.09 8.32 -8.16
CA LEU A 56 1.21 7.80 -7.39
C LEU A 56 1.78 8.85 -6.42
N HIS A 57 2.32 8.36 -5.30
CA HIS A 57 3.04 9.20 -4.34
C HIS A 57 4.24 9.91 -5.01
N PRO A 58 4.51 11.19 -4.71
CA PRO A 58 5.60 11.96 -5.33
C PRO A 58 6.96 11.23 -5.33
N ASP A 59 7.32 10.63 -4.20
CA ASP A 59 8.59 9.90 -4.08
C ASP A 59 8.69 8.70 -5.04
N ILE A 60 7.58 7.97 -5.24
CA ILE A 60 7.55 6.83 -6.18
C ILE A 60 7.69 7.36 -7.61
N ARG A 61 6.98 8.45 -7.93
CA ARG A 61 7.07 9.10 -9.23
C ARG A 61 8.50 9.57 -9.53
N GLU A 62 9.20 10.10 -8.54
CA GLU A 62 10.59 10.54 -8.70
C GLU A 62 11.54 9.36 -8.92
N ILE A 63 11.47 8.34 -8.06
CA ILE A 63 12.33 7.13 -8.13
C ILE A 63 12.19 6.43 -9.49
N TYR A 64 10.96 6.31 -10.00
CA TYR A 64 10.67 5.59 -11.25
C TYR A 64 10.54 6.51 -12.48
N SER A 65 10.87 7.80 -12.36
CA SER A 65 10.73 8.80 -13.43
C SER A 65 11.35 8.37 -14.76
N GLY A 66 12.58 7.85 -14.73
CA GLY A 66 13.26 7.36 -15.94
C GLY A 66 12.59 6.16 -16.58
N ALA A 67 12.01 5.25 -15.78
CA ALA A 67 11.28 4.09 -16.29
C ALA A 67 9.96 4.52 -16.95
N PHE A 68 9.23 5.47 -16.36
CA PHE A 68 8.02 6.02 -16.97
C PHE A 68 8.31 6.72 -18.30
N GLN A 69 9.43 7.43 -18.41
CA GLN A 69 9.85 8.05 -19.67
C GLN A 69 10.13 7.01 -20.76
N GLN A 70 10.83 5.93 -20.44
CA GLN A 70 11.11 4.86 -21.39
C GLN A 70 9.84 4.16 -21.87
N LEU A 71 8.88 3.93 -20.98
CA LEU A 71 7.57 3.38 -21.33
C LEU A 71 6.81 4.31 -22.29
N ASP A 72 6.82 5.62 -22.05
CA ASP A 72 6.19 6.63 -22.91
C ASP A 72 6.88 6.70 -24.30
N GLU A 73 8.20 6.55 -24.36
CA GLU A 73 8.94 6.47 -25.62
C GLU A 73 8.60 5.18 -26.40
N MET A 74 8.49 4.04 -25.73
CA MET A 74 8.10 2.77 -26.34
C MET A 74 6.68 2.82 -26.92
N ASP A 75 5.74 3.42 -26.19
CA ASP A 75 4.35 3.57 -26.64
C ASP A 75 4.25 4.42 -27.91
N LYS A 76 4.98 5.56 -27.96
CA LYS A 76 5.06 6.43 -29.15
C LYS A 76 5.64 5.71 -30.36
N VAL A 77 6.66 4.88 -30.17
CA VAL A 77 7.24 4.10 -31.27
C VAL A 77 6.24 3.07 -31.77
N SER A 78 5.49 2.41 -30.88
CA SER A 78 4.50 1.40 -31.27
C SER A 78 3.31 2.00 -32.03
N LEU A 79 2.94 3.25 -31.74
CA LEU A 79 1.89 4.00 -32.44
C LEU A 79 2.34 4.58 -33.80
N LEU A 80 3.64 4.63 -34.09
CA LEU A 80 4.18 5.10 -35.38
C LEU A 80 4.18 4.02 -36.48
N TRP A 81 3.90 2.76 -36.13
CA TRP A 81 3.84 1.62 -37.07
C TRP A 81 2.41 1.22 -37.48
N PHE A 82 1.39 1.98 -37.06
CA PHE A 82 -0.01 1.89 -37.49
C PHE A 82 -0.47 3.21 -38.11
#